data_AF-A0A958KZ06-F1
#
_entry.id   AF-A0A958KZ06-F1
#
_cell.length_a   1.000
_cell.length_b   1.000
_cell.length_c   1.000
_cell.angle_alpha   90.00
_cell.angle_beta   90.00
_cell.angle_gamma   90.00
#
_symmetry.space_group_name_H-M   'P 1'
#
loop_
_entity.id
_entity.type
_entity.pdbx_description
1 polymer ?
#
loop_
_entity_poly.entity_id
_entity_poly.type
_entity_poly.pdbx_seq_one_letter_code
_entity_poly.pdbx_strand_id
1 'polypeptide(L)'
;MNNFNFSGELPASKSIMNRALIAGSYNPNLKILGDSNCDDVRLMKNGLRSLVTGQPIDCGHAGTVLRFLALRASRIPGRHV
;
A
#
# COMPACT_ATOMS: atom_id res chain seq x y z
N MET A 1 7.21 1.95 -41.11
CA MET A 1 6.95 2.04 -39.66
C MET A 1 7.66 0.87 -39.00
N ASN A 2 8.57 1.12 -38.05
CA ASN A 2 9.19 0.04 -37.29
C ASN A 2 8.20 -0.43 -36.23
N ASN A 3 7.98 -1.74 -36.14
CA ASN A 3 7.13 -2.32 -35.10
C ASN A 3 7.86 -2.21 -33.75
N PHE A 4 7.19 -1.62 -32.75
CA PHE A 4 7.67 -1.66 -31.38
C PHE A 4 7.44 -3.07 -30.81
N ASN A 5 8.52 -3.76 -30.45
CA ASN A 5 8.48 -5.04 -29.76
C ASN A 5 9.22 -4.88 -28.42
N PHE A 6 8.58 -5.31 -27.33
CA PHE A 6 9.16 -5.30 -25.99
C PHE A 6 9.14 -6.71 -25.39
N SER A 7 10.28 -7.13 -24.85
CA SER A 7 10.43 -8.34 -24.04
C SER A 7 11.29 -7.98 -22.83
N GLY A 8 10.71 -8.10 -21.64
CA GLY A 8 11.34 -7.72 -20.38
C GLY A 8 10.37 -7.85 -19.22
N GLU A 9 10.87 -7.59 -18.01
CA GLU A 9 10.05 -7.63 -16.80
C GLU A 9 9.39 -6.27 -16.55
N LEU A 10 8.11 -6.31 -16.17
CA LEU A 10 7.37 -5.14 -15.77
C LEU A 10 7.33 -5.05 -14.24
N PRO A 11 7.39 -3.83 -13.67
CA PRO A 11 7.16 -3.64 -12.24
C PRO A 11 5.82 -4.22 -11.79
N ALA A 12 5.74 -4.61 -10.52
CA ALA A 12 4.49 -5.12 -9.97
C ALA A 12 3.36 -4.07 -10.07
N SER A 13 2.15 -4.55 -10.34
CA SER A 13 0.96 -3.70 -10.46
C SER A 13 0.72 -2.92 -9.16
N LYS A 14 0.69 -1.59 -9.27
CA LYS A 14 0.37 -0.66 -8.17
C LYS A 14 -0.89 -1.06 -7.41
N SER A 15 -1.97 -1.33 -8.14
CA SER A 15 -3.27 -1.62 -7.55
C SER A 15 -3.31 -3.00 -6.88
N ILE A 16 -2.58 -3.99 -7.40
CA ILE A 16 -2.45 -5.30 -6.75
C ILE A 16 -1.63 -5.15 -5.48
N MET A 17 -0.51 -4.44 -5.55
CA MET A 17 0.39 -4.25 -4.41
C MET A 17 -0.30 -3.53 -3.25
N ASN A 18 -1.02 -2.44 -3.50
CA ASN A 18 -1.78 -1.73 -2.46
C ASN A 18 -2.84 -2.61 -1.78
N ARG A 19 -3.56 -3.44 -2.54
CA ARG A 19 -4.55 -4.35 -1.96
C ARG A 19 -3.89 -5.49 -1.18
N ALA A 20 -2.80 -6.05 -1.71
CA ALA A 20 -2.04 -7.09 -1.04
C ALA A 20 -1.46 -6.58 0.29
N LEU A 21 -0.92 -5.35 0.32
CA LEU A 21 -0.41 -4.73 1.55
C LEU A 21 -1.49 -4.58 2.63
N ILE A 22 -2.70 -4.14 2.25
CA ILE A 22 -3.83 -4.09 3.18
C ILE A 22 -4.22 -5.48 3.67
N ALA A 23 -4.32 -6.47 2.79
CA ALA A 23 -4.61 -7.85 3.18
C ALA A 23 -3.54 -8.41 4.13
N GLY A 24 -2.26 -8.17 3.85
CA GLY A 24 -1.13 -8.56 4.70
C GLY A 24 -1.17 -7.88 6.08
N SER A 25 -1.73 -6.67 6.18
CA SER A 25 -1.93 -6.00 7.47
C SER A 25 -2.94 -6.69 8.40
N TYR A 26 -3.75 -7.63 7.87
CA TYR A 26 -4.65 -8.48 8.66
C TYR A 26 -4.09 -9.89 8.86
N ASN A 27 -3.22 -10.37 7.96
CA ASN A 27 -2.62 -11.70 8.02
C ASN A 27 -1.09 -11.61 7.90
N PRO A 28 -0.36 -11.60 9.03
CA PRO A 28 1.10 -11.53 9.05
C PRO A 28 1.82 -12.66 8.29
N ASN A 29 1.14 -13.80 8.06
CA ASN A 29 1.71 -14.94 7.34
C ASN A 29 1.64 -14.78 5.80
N LEU A 30 0.92 -13.76 5.30
CA LEU A 30 0.84 -13.50 3.87
C LEU A 30 2.16 -12.90 3.36
N LYS A 31 2.93 -13.69 2.62
CA LYS A 31 4.13 -13.23 1.93
C LYS A 31 3.75 -12.50 0.64
N ILE A 32 4.08 -11.22 0.56
CA ILE A 32 3.88 -10.41 -0.65
C ILE A 32 5.18 -10.40 -1.43
N LEU A 33 5.13 -10.82 -2.69
CA LEU A 33 6.27 -10.88 -3.60
C LEU A 33 6.19 -9.78 -4.65
N GLY A 34 7.37 -9.34 -5.11
CA GLY A 34 7.52 -8.24 -6.05
C GLY A 34 7.60 -6.89 -5.35
N ASP A 35 8.13 -5.90 -6.07
CA ASP A 35 8.21 -4.52 -5.59
C ASP A 35 7.72 -3.55 -6.66
N SER A 36 7.30 -2.38 -6.20
CA SER A 36 6.87 -1.29 -7.04
C SER A 36 7.40 0.00 -6.46
N ASN A 37 8.22 0.72 -7.23
CA ASN A 37 8.71 2.05 -6.88
C ASN A 37 7.64 3.14 -7.03
N CYS A 38 6.37 2.76 -7.17
CA CYS A 38 5.28 3.71 -7.23
C CYS A 38 5.07 4.38 -5.87
N ASP A 39 4.89 5.70 -5.88
CA ASP A 39 4.70 6.50 -4.66
C ASP A 39 3.50 6.02 -3.83
N ASP A 40 2.37 5.65 -4.44
CA ASP A 40 1.22 5.11 -3.71
C ASP A 40 1.61 3.87 -2.89
N VAL A 41 2.45 2.98 -3.43
CA VAL A 41 2.87 1.74 -2.75
C VAL A 41 3.82 2.06 -1.61
N ARG A 42 4.75 3.00 -1.81
CA ARG A 42 5.67 3.46 -0.77
C ARG A 42 4.91 4.12 0.39
N LEU A 43 3.98 5.01 0.08
CA LEU A 43 3.13 5.68 1.06
C LEU A 43 2.22 4.69 1.79
N MET A 44 1.69 3.67 1.10
CA MET A 44 0.93 2.59 1.75
C MET A 44 1.76 1.82 2.78
N LYS A 45 2.99 1.39 2.42
CA LYS A 45 3.90 0.68 3.33
C LYS A 45 4.23 1.54 4.56
N ASN A 46 4.56 2.80 4.34
CA ASN A 46 4.88 3.74 5.42
C ASN A 46 3.66 4.00 6.31
N GLY A 47 2.48 4.21 5.72
CA GLY A 47 1.26 4.48 6.46
C GLY A 47 0.79 3.29 7.30
N LEU A 48 0.95 2.06 6.81
CA LEU A 48 0.71 0.85 7.61
C LEU A 48 1.66 0.77 8.81
N ARG A 49 2.94 1.14 8.64
CA ARG A 49 3.90 1.21 9.76
C ARG A 49 3.49 2.30 10.76
N SER A 50 3.17 3.50 10.29
CA SER A 50 2.72 4.61 11.14
C SER A 50 1.47 4.26 11.93
N LEU A 51 0.54 3.52 11.33
CA LEU A 51 -0.69 3.06 11.98
C LEU A 51 -0.41 2.15 13.18
N VAL A 52 0.58 1.25 13.07
CA VAL A 52 1.01 0.38 14.18
C VAL A 52 1.68 1.19 15.29
N THR A 53 2.47 2.21 14.93
CA THR A 53 3.20 3.05 15.89
C THR A 53 2.39 4.23 16.46
N GLY A 54 1.13 4.40 16.03
CA GLY A 54 0.29 5.53 16.44
C GLY A 54 0.82 6.90 15.98
N GLN A 55 1.57 6.95 14.88
CA GLN A 55 2.15 8.18 14.33
C GLN A 55 1.25 8.77 13.24
N PRO A 56 1.35 10.09 12.96
CA PRO A 56 0.70 10.69 11.81
C PRO A 56 1.02 9.96 10.52
N ILE A 57 0.01 9.82 9.66
CA ILE A 57 0.10 9.14 8.38
C ILE A 57 0.09 10.18 7.27
N ASP A 58 1.20 10.31 6.55
CA ASP A 58 1.23 11.07 5.30
C ASP A 58 0.74 10.20 4.14
N CYS A 59 -0.33 10.65 3.49
CA CYS A 59 -0.91 9.98 2.32
C CYS A 59 -0.54 10.67 1.00
N GLY A 60 0.16 11.80 1.03
CA GLY A 60 0.44 12.63 -0.14
C GLY A 60 -0.83 12.94 -0.97
N HIS A 61 -0.69 12.94 -2.30
CA HIS A 61 -1.81 13.04 -3.24
C HIS A 61 -2.44 11.67 -3.58
N ALA A 62 -2.07 10.60 -2.87
CA ALA A 62 -2.50 9.24 -3.18
C ALA A 62 -3.86 8.93 -2.55
N GLY A 63 -4.95 9.28 -3.24
CA GLY A 63 -6.31 9.05 -2.74
C GLY A 63 -6.67 7.59 -2.46
N THR A 64 -5.96 6.62 -3.06
CA THR A 64 -6.13 5.19 -2.72
C THR A 64 -5.55 4.87 -1.34
N VAL A 65 -4.38 5.44 -1.03
CA VAL A 65 -3.68 5.24 0.25
C VAL A 65 -4.54 5.74 1.39
N LEU A 66 -5.05 6.98 1.28
CA LEU A 66 -5.93 7.57 2.29
C LEU A 66 -7.16 6.69 2.57
N ARG A 67 -7.90 6.29 1.52
CA ARG A 67 -9.13 5.50 1.67
C ARG A 67 -8.86 4.16 2.34
N PHE A 68 -7.82 3.46 1.91
CA PHE A 68 -7.49 2.13 2.46
C PHE A 68 -6.97 2.22 3.90
N LEU A 69 -6.10 3.17 4.21
CA LEU A 69 -5.58 3.34 5.56
C LEU A 69 -6.64 3.83 6.54
N ALA A 70 -7.54 4.73 6.13
CA ALA A 70 -8.65 5.18 6.96
C ALA A 70 -9.58 4.01 7.34
N LEU A 71 -9.93 3.15 6.36
CA LEU A 71 -10.73 1.94 6.62
C LEU A 71 -9.97 0.89 7.43
N ARG A 72 -8.64 0.81 7.28
CA ARG A 72 -7.83 -0.08 8.12
C ARG A 72 -7.76 0.42 9.56
N ALA A 73 -7.65 1.73 9.76
CA ALA A 73 -7.61 2.38 11.06
C ALA A 73 -8.94 2.25 11.81
N SER A 74 -10.08 2.34 11.11
CA SER A 74 -11.41 2.19 11.74
C SER A 74 -11.65 0.81 12.38
N ARG A 75 -10.83 -0.19 12.03
CA ARG A 75 -10.84 -1.52 12.63
C ARG A 75 -9.95 -1.67 13.87
N ILE A 76 -9.26 -0.62 14.27
CA ILE A 76 -8.44 -0.56 15.48
C ILE A 76 -9.26 0.17 16.54
N PRO A 77 -9.52 -0.43 17.72
CA PRO A 77 -10.20 0.27 18.80
C PRO A 77 -9.50 1.60 19.13
N GLY A 78 -10.24 2.69 19.03
CA GLY A 78 -9.77 4.00 19.46
C GLY A 78 -9.78 4.13 20.98
N ARG A 79 -9.21 5.23 21.48
CA ARG A 79 -9.33 5.63 22.87
C ARG A 79 -10.25 6.84 22.94
N HIS A 80 -11.38 6.72 23.63
CA HIS A 80 -12.14 7.89 24.05
C HIS A 80 -11.32 8.58 25.17
N VAL A 81 -10.95 9.83 24.95
CA VAL A 81 -10.32 10.70 25.97
C VAL A 81 -11.36 11.67 26.49
#